data_AF-A0A3C1LJJ3-F1
#
_entry.id   AF-A0A3C1LJJ3-F1
#
_cell.length_a   1.000
_cell.length_b   1.000
_cell.length_c   1.000
_cell.angle_alpha   90.00
_cell.angle_beta   90.00
_cell.angle_gamma   90.00
#
_symmetry.space_group_name_H-M   'P 1'
#
loop_
_entity.id
_entity.type
_entity.pdbx_description
1 polymer ?
#
loop_
_entity_poly.entity_id
_entity_poly.type
_entity_poly.pdbx_seq_one_letter_code
_entity_poly.pdbx_strand_id
1 'polypeptide(L)' 'MKVVLVGTGNVATVLGKLIVQQGHTVVGVKGRAQQATETLA' A
#
# COMPACT_ATOMS: atom_id res chain seq x y z
N MET A 1 7.73 -10.81 -3.63
CA MET A 1 8.03 -9.80 -4.68
C MET A 1 7.98 -8.40 -4.09
N LYS A 2 8.70 -7.43 -4.66
CA LYS A 2 8.63 -6.02 -4.27
C LYS A 2 7.49 -5.33 -5.03
N VAL A 3 6.57 -4.69 -4.32
CA VAL A 3 5.34 -4.11 -4.90
C VAL A 3 5.18 -2.66 -4.45
N VAL A 4 4.76 -1.78 -5.37
CA VAL A 4 4.36 -0.40 -5.04
C VAL A 4 2.83 -0.32 -5.15
N LEU A 5 2.17 0.19 -4.11
CA LEU A 5 0.73 0.44 -4.13
C LEU A 5 0.45 1.86 -4.63
N VAL A 6 -0.47 2.00 -5.58
CA VAL A 6 -0.96 3.30 -6.05
C VAL A 6 -2.41 3.47 -5.63
N GLY A 7 -2.65 4.41 -4.72
CA GLY A 7 -3.92 4.63 -4.04
C GLY A 7 -3.75 4.56 -2.53
N THR A 8 -4.58 5.32 -1.82
CA THR A 8 -4.56 5.44 -0.34
C THR A 8 -5.93 5.19 0.29
N GLY A 9 -6.88 4.65 -0.48
CA GLY A 9 -8.22 4.32 0.01
C GLY A 9 -8.29 2.93 0.64
N ASN A 10 -9.48 2.57 1.13
CA ASN A 10 -9.74 1.28 1.78
C ASN A 10 -9.30 0.07 0.94
N VAL A 11 -9.46 0.15 -0.38
CA VAL A 11 -9.02 -0.92 -1.30
C VAL A 11 -7.50 -1.11 -1.22
N ALA A 12 -6.73 -0.02 -1.23
CA ALA A 12 -5.27 -0.09 -1.13
C ALA A 12 -4.84 -0.66 0.22
N THR A 13 -5.54 -0.30 1.30
CA THR A 13 -5.29 -0.83 2.65
C THR A 13 -5.51 -2.34 2.73
N VAL A 14 -6.66 -2.82 2.25
CA VAL A 14 -6.99 -4.26 2.30
C VAL A 14 -6.06 -5.03 1.35
N LEU A 15 -5.86 -4.54 0.14
CA LEU A 15 -4.98 -5.17 -0.84
C LEU A 15 -3.54 -5.25 -0.33
N GLY A 16 -3.02 -4.18 0.27
CA GLY A 16 -1.68 -4.16 0.85
C GLY A 16 -1.51 -5.22 1.93
N LYS A 17 -2.50 -5.36 2.83
CA LYS A 17 -2.50 -6.42 3.86
C LYS A 17 -2.46 -7.82 3.24
N LEU A 18 -3.32 -8.07 2.24
CA LEU A 18 -3.35 -9.37 1.55
C LEU A 18 -2.02 -9.67 0.83
N ILE A 19 -1.43 -8.68 0.15
CA ILE A 19 -0.13 -8.81 -0.52
C ILE A 19 0.96 -9.18 0.49
N VAL A 20 1.00 -8.52 1.65
CA VAL A 20 1.97 -8.83 2.72
C VAL A 20 1.72 -10.24 3.30
N GLN A 21 0.47 -10.62 3.53
CA GLN A 21 0.10 -11.95 4.02
C GLN A 21 0.54 -13.08 3.08
N GLN A 22 0.59 -12.82 1.77
CA GLN A 22 1.10 -13.78 0.78
C GLN A 22 2.64 -13.80 0.67
N GLY A 23 3.35 -13.14 1.61
CA GLY A 23 4.81 -13.14 1.65
C GLY A 23 5.46 -12.19 0.63
N HIS A 24 4.72 -11.19 0.16
CA HIS A 24 5.28 -10.11 -0.66
C HIS A 24 5.63 -8.89 0.19
N THR A 25 6.45 -8.00 -0.36
CA THR A 25 6.93 -6.80 0.34
C THR A 25 6.38 -5.57 -0.38
N VAL A 26 5.61 -4.76 0.33
CA VAL A 26 5.22 -3.44 -0.16
C VAL A 26 6.39 -2.49 0.09
N VAL A 27 6.98 -1.93 -0.97
CA VAL A 27 8.16 -1.06 -0.89
C VAL A 27 7.80 0.43 -0.94
N GLY A 28 6.52 0.76 -1.10
CA GLY A 28 6.04 2.13 -1.05
C GLY A 28 4.57 2.25 -1.46
N VAL A 29 3.96 3.34 -1.03
CA VAL A 29 2.59 3.73 -1.36
C VAL A 29 2.60 5.11 -2.02
N LYS A 30 1.89 5.27 -3.13
CA LYS A 30 1.74 6.54 -3.87
C LYS A 30 0.27 6.93 -3.91
N GLY A 31 -0.04 8.20 -3.65
CA GLY A 31 -1.41 8.69 -3.58
C GLY A 31 -1.50 10.16 -3.97
N ARG A 32 -2.73 10.63 -4.20
CA ARG A 32 -2.98 12.04 -4.55
C ARG A 32 -2.76 12.98 -3.36
N ALA A 33 -3.11 12.52 -2.16
CA ALA A 33 -2.89 13.24 -0.92
C ALA A 33 -1.67 12.64 -0.21
N GLN A 34 -0.64 13.46 -0.01
CA GLN A 34 0.62 13.05 0.61
C GLN A 34 0.44 12.57 2.07
N GLN A 35 -0.50 13.16 2.81
CA GLN A 35 -0.83 12.72 4.16
C GLN A 35 -1.38 11.28 4.20
N ALA A 36 -2.14 10.88 3.19
CA ALA A 36 -2.75 9.55 3.16
C ALA A 36 -1.75 8.45 2.76
N THR A 37 -0.59 8.81 2.18
CA THR A 37 0.48 7.84 1.89
C THR A 37 1.33 7.50 3.11
N GLU A 38 1.47 8.41 4.06
CA GLU A 38 2.30 8.23 5.27
C GLU A 38 1.67 7.30 6.30
N THR A 39 0.34 7.18 6.31
CA THR A 39 -0.39 6.30 7.24
C THR A 39 -0.42 4.84 6.78
N LEU A 40 -0.06 4.57 5.52
CA LEU A 40 -0.19 3.27 4.87
C LEU A 40 1.14 2.55 4.61
N ALA A 41 2.26 3.28 4.71
CA ALA A 41 3.62 2.73 4.61
C ALA A 41 4.14 2.35 6.00
#